data_AF-A0A955K9L8-F1
#
_entry.id   AF-A0A955K9L8-F1
#
_cell.length_a   1.000
_cell.length_b   1.000
_cell.length_c   1.000
_cell.angle_alpha   90.00
_cell.angle_beta   90.00
_cell.angle_gamma   90.00
#
_symmetry.space_group_name_H-M   'P 1'
#
loop_
_entity.id
_entity.type
_entity.pdbx_description
1 polymer ?
#
loop_
_entity_poly.entity_id
_entity_poly.type
_entity_poly.pdbx_seq_one_letter_code
_entity_poly.pdbx_strand_id
1 'polypeptide(L)' 'LAVPAHYLYEREGDTYVLVRTASQDDGEERLVTTGLRGNDGLVEITSGLNKNEVVLVAKD' A
#
# COMPACT_ATOMS: atom_id res chain seq x y z
N LEU A 1 -7.47 -1.89 8.07
CA LEU A 1 -6.34 -2.84 7.89
C LEU A 1 -5.05 -2.06 8.04
N ALA A 2 -3.91 -2.69 8.36
CA ALA A 2 -2.67 -1.95 8.61
C ALA A 2 -1.52 -2.53 7.78
N VAL A 3 -0.70 -1.65 7.19
CA VAL A 3 0.48 -2.02 6.38
C VAL A 3 1.70 -1.24 6.86
N PRO A 4 2.93 -1.78 6.76
CA PRO A 4 4.13 -1.01 7.07
C PRO A 4 4.27 0.22 6.17
N ALA A 5 4.64 1.36 6.74
CA ALA A 5 4.70 2.63 6.03
C ALA A 5 5.61 2.61 4.79
N HIS A 6 6.68 1.80 4.81
CA HIS A 6 7.64 1.70 3.70
C HIS A 6 7.11 0.95 2.46
N TYR A 7 5.92 0.35 2.54
CA TYR A 7 5.21 -0.19 1.37
C TYR A 7 4.35 0.87 0.66
N LEU A 8 4.19 2.04 1.28
CA LEU A 8 3.44 3.15 0.73
C LEU A 8 4.40 4.17 0.13
N TYR A 9 3.98 4.80 -0.96
CA TYR A 9 4.69 5.90 -1.57
C TYR A 9 3.70 7.00 -1.97
N GLU A 10 4.18 8.23 -2.00
CA GLU A 10 3.38 9.39 -2.37
C GLU A 10 3.76 9.85 -3.78
N ARG A 11 2.76 10.14 -4.61
CA ARG A 11 2.92 10.76 -5.93
C ARG A 11 1.86 11.82 -6.09
N GLU A 12 2.29 13.06 -6.33
CA GLU A 12 1.39 14.21 -6.55
C GLU A 12 0.41 14.47 -5.37
N GLY A 13 0.79 14.09 -4.15
CA GLY A 13 -0.02 14.28 -2.94
C GLY A 13 -0.98 13.12 -2.63
N ASP A 14 -1.07 12.14 -3.52
CA ASP A 14 -1.84 10.91 -3.34
C ASP A 14 -0.94 9.77 -2.83
N THR A 15 -1.49 8.89 -1.99
CA THR A 15 -0.78 7.72 -1.45
C THR A 15 -1.11 6.46 -2.26
N TYR A 16 -0.08 5.73 -2.65
CA TYR A 16 -0.19 4.51 -3.43
C TYR A 16 0.47 3.31 -2.75
N VAL A 17 0.04 2.12 -3.15
CA VAL A 17 0.63 0.83 -2.77
C VAL A 17 0.74 -0.07 -4.00
N LEU A 18 1.79 -0.88 -4.08
CA LEU A 18 1.94 -1.86 -5.16
C LEU A 18 1.27 -3.19 -4.77
N VAL A 19 0.27 -3.62 -5.51
CA VAL A 19 -0.49 -4.86 -5.25
C VAL A 19 -0.10 -5.92 -6.26
N ARG A 20 0.10 -7.16 -5.81
CA ARG A 20 0.43 -8.28 -6.68
C ARG A 20 -0.74 -8.59 -7.62
N THR A 21 -0.46 -8.67 -8.92
CA THR A 21 -1.43 -9.14 -9.92
C THR A 21 -1.33 -10.65 -10.15
N ALA A 22 -2.25 -11.22 -10.94
CA ALA A 22 -2.21 -12.63 -11.31
C ALA A 22 -0.95 -13.00 -12.11
N SER A 23 -0.40 -12.07 -12.90
CA SER A 23 0.93 -12.18 -13.49
C SER A 23 1.97 -11.87 -12.42
N GLN A 24 2.78 -12.86 -12.05
CA GLN A 24 3.74 -12.75 -10.94
C GLN A 24 4.80 -11.65 -11.14
N ASP A 25 4.99 -11.20 -12.36
CA ASP A 25 6.09 -10.32 -12.76
C ASP A 25 5.77 -8.83 -12.59
N ASP A 26 4.48 -8.45 -12.53
CA ASP A 26 4.06 -7.05 -12.47
C ASP A 26 3.10 -6.79 -11.29
N GLY A 27 3.37 -5.70 -10.56
CA GLY A 27 2.47 -5.15 -9.57
C GLY A 27 1.56 -4.08 -10.18
N GLU A 28 0.35 -3.94 -9.65
CA GLU A 28 -0.57 -2.86 -9.96
C GLU A 28 -0.41 -1.76 -8.91
N GLU A 29 -0.15 -0.52 -9.34
CA GLU A 29 -0.22 0.64 -8.46
C GLU A 29 -1.67 0.90 -8.07
N ARG A 30 -1.94 0.99 -6.78
CA ARG A 30 -3.28 1.24 -6.28
C ARG A 30 -3.32 2.44 -5.37
N LEU A 31 -4.19 3.39 -5.69
CA LEU A 31 -4.52 4.51 -4.83
C LEU A 31 -5.17 3.99 -3.54
N VAL A 32 -4.67 4.45 -2.40
CA VAL A 32 -5.20 4.10 -1.09
C VAL A 32 -5.47 5.36 -0.28
N THR A 33 -6.47 5.29 0.61
CA THR A 33 -6.63 6.30 1.66
C THR A 33 -6.08 5.75 2.96
N THR A 34 -5.30 6.58 3.65
CA THR A 34 -4.67 6.24 4.92
C THR A 34 -5.39 6.91 6.10
N GLY A 35 -5.25 6.31 7.27
CA GLY A 35 -5.78 6.82 8.54
C GLY A 35 -4.64 7.14 9.51
N LEU A 36 -4.73 6.60 10.73
CA LEU A 36 -3.71 6.83 11.74
C LEU A 36 -2.40 6.13 11.40
N ARG A 37 -1.28 6.79 11.72
CA ARG A 37 0.04 6.18 11.74
C ARG A 37 0.39 5.75 13.15
N GLY A 38 0.63 4.45 13.33
CA GLY A 38 1.05 3.87 14.60
C GLY A 38 2.52 4.14 14.91
N ASN A 39 2.88 4.10 16.20
CA ASN A 39 4.27 4.21 16.66
C ASN A 39 5.12 2.96 16.34
N ASP A 40 4.49 1.88 15.87
CA ASP A 40 5.09 0.63 15.43
C ASP A 40 5.52 0.64 13.95
N GLY A 41 5.35 1.78 13.26
CA GLY A 41 5.69 1.93 11.85
C GLY A 41 4.60 1.41 10.89
N LEU A 42 3.44 1.02 11.41
CA LEU A 42 2.27 0.67 10.61
C LEU A 42 1.44 1.90 10.30
N VAL A 43 0.79 1.88 9.13
CA VAL A 43 -0.17 2.88 8.67
C VAL A 43 -1.50 2.18 8.45
N GLU A 44 -2.55 2.75 9.01
CA GLU A 44 -3.91 2.31 8.77
C GLU A 44 -4.31 2.62 7.32
N ILE A 45 -4.90 1.65 6.63
CA ILE A 45 -5.58 1.83 5.35
C ILE A 45 -7.08 1.80 5.60
N THR A 46 -7.74 2.86 5.14
CA THR A 46 -9.19 3.07 5.27
C THR A 46 -9.94 2.79 3.96
N SER A 47 -9.26 2.86 2.80
CA SER A 47 -9.83 2.51 1.50
C SER A 47 -8.76 2.08 0.49
N GLY A 48 -9.17 1.42 -0.60
CA GLY A 48 -8.30 1.08 -1.74
C GLY A 48 -7.51 -0.23 -1.61
N LEU A 49 -7.63 -0.96 -0.51
CA LEU A 49 -7.00 -2.28 -0.35
C LEU A 49 -7.96 -3.24 0.34
N ASN A 50 -8.01 -4.49 -0.11
CA ASN A 50 -8.84 -5.54 0.45
C ASN A 50 -8.04 -6.50 1.31
N LYS A 51 -8.74 -7.16 2.24
CA LYS A 51 -8.14 -8.25 3.03
C LYS A 51 -7.72 -9.38 2.09
N ASN A 52 -6.57 -9.98 2.37
CA ASN A 52 -5.92 -11.06 1.60
C ASN A 52 -5.23 -10.63 0.31
N GLU A 53 -5.23 -9.34 -0.04
CA GLU A 53 -4.36 -8.85 -1.12
C GLU A 53 -2.90 -8.85 -0.69
N VAL A 54 -2.01 -9.18 -1.62
CA VAL A 54 -0.56 -9.22 -1.37
C VAL A 54 0.04 -7.92 -1.84
N VAL A 55 0.62 -7.17 -0.91
CA VAL A 55 1.40 -5.97 -1.21
C VAL A 55 2.85 -6.32 -1.53
N LEU A 56 3.42 -5.63 -2.50
CA LEU A 56 4.79 -5.77 -2.94
C LEU A 56 5.62 -4.59 -2.42
N VAL A 57 6.92 -4.81 -2.22
CA VAL A 57 7.85 -3.72 -1.88
C VAL A 57 7.83 -2.71 -3.03
N ALA A 58 7.60 -1.44 -2.71
CA ALA A 58 7.75 -0.36 -3.69
C ALA A 58 9.21 -0.37 -4.17
N LYS A 59 9.44 -0.47 -5.48
CA LYS A 59 10.79 -0.37 -6.04
C LYS A 59 11.22 1.10 -5.94
N ASP A 60 12.40 1.34 -5.35
CA ASP A 60 13.09 2.64 -5.33
C ASP A 60 13.27 3.23 -6.75
#